data_AF-A0A7X3XN00-F1
#
_entry.id   AF-A0A7X3XN00-F1
#
_cell.length_a   1.000
_cell.length_b   1.000
_cell.length_c   1.000
_cell.angle_alpha   90.00
_cell.angle_beta   90.00
_cell.angle_gamma   90.00
#
_symmetry.space_group_name_H-M   'P 1'
#
loop_
_entity.id
_entity.type
_entity.pdbx_description
1 polymer ?
#
loop_
_entity_poly.entity_id
_entity_poly.type
_entity_poly.pdbx_seq_one_letter_code
_entity_poly.pdbx_strand_id
1 'polypeptide(L)'
;MLNYDEIIAFLEKKSSDTDAVSRFKQAYHTFCKTGTWHPAYQIFVTGWQQLDGVMLLEPADTFDSDYHVHLTTATERSLRELLIAFPRRYTALFPLSEKWIENRIQDVLEGDVLQTDAGSFYRGIKRGSSTRAEQRTVSKRKDAIVSHIRKLASLKGKFEHSQFIIEGPLIVERAVEDGLPIKTLLYTPGFVATLEGKTLLTRATVENLSSYQVNDGVMGSITTTRPVPSIIASVHLSYPKFLSASGSLNFHFSPRCILLIAENIGNPDNLGMTLRTADAAGVSGVLLSSEGASPFHKNCIRASRGAIGRLPLFCAPDIGGAINALKVSGWQVLGATASAKNQLYETEFTPPTAIVVGNENQGLSADVRECCTELVRIPMASGQSSLNVGVAAGVLLYELTRQHRI
;
A
#
# COMPACT_ATOMS: atom_id res chain seq x y z
N MET A 1 -6.58 22.87 1.74
CA MET A 1 -7.74 23.10 0.85
C MET A 1 -7.37 22.47 -0.49
N LEU A 2 -8.23 21.66 -1.09
CA LEU A 2 -7.94 21.02 -2.38
C LEU A 2 -7.81 22.10 -3.47
N ASN A 3 -6.78 21.97 -4.31
CA ASN A 3 -6.60 22.84 -5.47
C ASN A 3 -7.41 22.27 -6.65
N TYR A 4 -8.67 22.70 -6.76
CA TYR A 4 -9.60 22.18 -7.77
C TYR A 4 -9.16 22.47 -9.21
N ASP A 5 -8.48 23.60 -9.44
CA ASP A 5 -7.95 23.94 -10.76
C ASP A 5 -6.88 22.94 -11.21
N GLU A 6 -6.01 22.52 -10.29
CA GLU A 6 -5.01 21.48 -10.54
C GLU A 6 -5.64 20.10 -10.77
N ILE A 7 -6.69 19.76 -10.01
CA ILE A 7 -7.47 18.51 -10.20
C ILE A 7 -8.10 18.48 -11.59
N ILE A 8 -8.76 19.56 -11.99
CA ILE A 8 -9.38 19.67 -13.32
C ILE A 8 -8.33 19.54 -14.42
N ALA A 9 -7.21 20.28 -14.31
CA ALA A 9 -6.14 20.20 -15.30
C ALA A 9 -5.53 18.79 -15.40
N PHE A 10 -5.40 18.08 -14.28
CA PHE A 10 -4.95 16.69 -14.27
C PHE A 10 -5.96 15.77 -14.96
N LEU A 11 -7.25 15.88 -14.61
CA LEU A 11 -8.32 15.07 -15.18
C LEU A 11 -8.46 15.30 -16.69
N GLU A 12 -8.42 16.55 -17.17
CA GLU A 12 -8.46 16.87 -18.60
C GLU A 12 -7.30 16.27 -19.39
N LYS A 13 -6.13 16.15 -18.75
CA LYS A 13 -4.92 15.62 -19.38
C LYS A 13 -4.86 14.09 -19.37
N LYS A 14 -5.46 13.44 -18.37
CA LYS A 14 -5.21 12.02 -18.04
C LYS A 14 -6.45 11.14 -18.09
N SER A 15 -7.64 11.70 -17.91
CA SER A 15 -8.87 10.92 -17.92
C SER A 15 -9.34 10.64 -19.34
N SER A 16 -9.85 9.44 -19.58
CA SER A 16 -10.54 9.09 -20.82
C SER A 16 -12.03 9.43 -20.80
N ASP A 17 -12.61 9.77 -19.64
CA ASP A 17 -14.03 10.12 -19.49
C ASP A 17 -14.24 11.63 -19.53
N THR A 18 -14.27 12.18 -20.75
CA THR A 18 -14.41 13.63 -20.97
C THR A 18 -15.72 14.20 -20.42
N ASP A 19 -16.78 13.39 -20.40
CA ASP A 19 -18.10 13.82 -19.95
C ASP A 19 -18.14 13.97 -18.43
N ALA A 20 -17.56 13.02 -17.69
CA ALA A 20 -17.40 13.12 -16.24
C ALA A 20 -16.55 14.34 -15.86
N VAL A 21 -15.46 14.60 -16.58
CA VAL A 21 -14.63 15.80 -16.35
C VAL A 21 -15.44 17.08 -16.60
N SER A 22 -16.24 17.14 -17.66
CA SER A 22 -17.11 18.29 -17.96
C SER A 22 -18.15 18.53 -16.85
N ARG A 23 -18.82 17.47 -16.38
CA ARG A 23 -19.78 17.56 -15.26
C ARG A 23 -19.10 18.04 -13.98
N PHE A 24 -17.92 17.51 -13.66
CA PHE A 24 -17.14 17.93 -12.50
C PHE A 24 -16.75 19.41 -12.58
N LYS A 25 -16.30 19.90 -13.75
CA LYS A 25 -16.00 21.31 -13.98
C LYS A 25 -17.23 22.21 -13.76
N GLN A 26 -18.40 21.78 -14.22
CA GLN A 26 -19.64 22.52 -14.02
C GLN A 26 -20.03 22.59 -12.54
N ALA A 27 -19.85 21.49 -11.79
CA ALA A 27 -20.06 21.47 -10.35
C ALA A 27 -19.10 22.44 -9.63
N TYR A 28 -17.82 22.45 -9.99
CA TYR A 28 -16.83 23.40 -9.45
C TYR A 28 -17.18 24.86 -9.78
N HIS A 29 -17.57 25.17 -11.02
CA HIS A 29 -18.00 26.53 -11.39
C HIS A 29 -19.21 27.00 -10.58
N THR A 30 -20.15 26.09 -10.31
CA THR A 30 -21.31 26.38 -9.47
C THR A 30 -20.88 26.66 -8.03
N PHE A 31 -19.94 25.87 -7.49
CA PHE A 31 -19.35 26.13 -6.18
C PHE A 31 -18.68 27.51 -6.10
N CYS A 32 -17.85 27.88 -7.08
CA CYS A 32 -17.20 29.20 -7.11
C CYS A 32 -18.20 30.36 -7.11
N LYS A 33 -19.37 30.18 -7.75
CA LYS A 33 -20.43 31.19 -7.80
C LYS A 33 -21.28 31.26 -6.53
N THR A 34 -21.52 30.13 -5.89
CA THR A 34 -22.54 30.01 -4.82
C THR A 34 -21.95 29.80 -3.43
N GLY A 35 -20.67 29.46 -3.33
CA GLY A 35 -20.00 29.07 -2.08
C GLY A 35 -20.45 27.71 -1.51
N THR A 36 -21.36 26.99 -2.18
CA THR A 36 -21.93 25.72 -1.69
C THR A 36 -21.42 24.57 -2.54
N TRP A 37 -20.62 23.67 -1.95
CA TRP A 37 -20.08 22.52 -2.68
C TRP A 37 -21.21 21.56 -3.02
N HIS A 38 -21.16 20.97 -4.21
CA HIS A 38 -22.19 20.01 -4.60
C HIS A 38 -22.12 18.80 -3.67
N PRO A 39 -23.17 18.52 -2.86
CA PRO A 39 -23.11 17.53 -1.79
C PRO A 39 -22.88 16.10 -2.30
N ALA A 40 -23.11 15.87 -3.60
CA ALA A 40 -22.92 14.59 -4.24
C ALA A 40 -21.44 14.24 -4.48
N TYR A 41 -20.53 15.20 -4.71
CA TYR A 41 -19.15 14.84 -5.07
C TYR A 41 -18.24 14.73 -3.84
N GLN A 42 -17.77 13.52 -3.56
CA GLN A 42 -16.62 13.30 -2.68
C GLN A 42 -15.36 13.13 -3.53
N ILE A 43 -14.26 13.74 -3.09
CA ILE A 43 -13.02 13.82 -3.86
C ILE A 43 -11.88 13.30 -3.02
N PHE A 44 -11.14 12.36 -3.59
CA PHE A 44 -9.91 11.85 -3.03
C PHE A 44 -8.79 12.12 -4.03
N VAL A 45 -7.64 12.56 -3.51
CA VAL A 45 -6.45 12.84 -4.29
C VAL A 45 -5.26 12.14 -3.66
N THR A 46 -4.27 11.82 -4.48
CA THR A 46 -2.99 11.23 -4.08
C THR A 46 -1.87 11.89 -4.86
N GLY A 47 -0.66 11.72 -4.36
CA GLY A 47 0.53 12.39 -4.86
C GLY A 47 1.32 13.02 -3.73
N TRP A 48 2.64 13.08 -3.89
CA TRP A 48 3.52 13.66 -2.88
C TRP A 48 3.82 15.14 -3.15
N GLN A 49 4.60 15.49 -4.18
CA GLN A 49 4.79 16.89 -4.57
C GLN A 49 3.94 17.28 -5.79
N GLN A 50 3.42 16.28 -6.51
CA GLN A 50 2.55 16.48 -7.67
C GLN A 50 1.37 15.53 -7.58
N LEU A 51 0.20 15.99 -8.01
CA LEU A 51 -0.99 15.18 -8.15
C LEU A 51 -0.74 14.02 -9.13
N ASP A 52 -0.88 12.79 -8.66
CA ASP A 52 -0.67 11.58 -9.46
C ASP A 52 -1.91 10.66 -9.53
N GLY A 53 -2.97 11.00 -8.80
CA GLY A 53 -4.25 10.34 -8.91
C GLY A 53 -5.42 11.11 -8.31
N VAL A 54 -6.60 10.89 -8.88
CA VAL A 54 -7.88 11.48 -8.48
C VAL A 54 -8.95 10.38 -8.51
N MET A 55 -9.77 10.33 -7.47
CA MET A 55 -10.99 9.53 -7.41
C MET A 55 -12.16 10.43 -7.03
N LEU A 56 -13.16 10.51 -7.91
CA LEU A 56 -14.41 11.21 -7.67
C LEU A 56 -15.50 10.18 -7.40
N LEU A 57 -16.25 10.35 -6.31
CA LEU A 57 -17.45 9.57 -6.04
C LEU A 57 -18.67 10.41 -6.38
N GLU A 58 -19.50 9.87 -7.27
CA GLU A 58 -20.78 10.44 -7.68
C GLU A 58 -21.90 9.49 -7.23
N PRO A 59 -22.87 9.91 -6.40
CA PRO A 59 -23.98 9.10 -5.98
C PRO A 59 -24.67 8.43 -7.15
N ALA A 60 -24.94 7.14 -7.00
CA ALA A 60 -25.65 6.34 -7.96
C ALA A 60 -26.71 5.52 -7.23
N ASP A 61 -27.78 5.16 -7.94
CA ASP A 61 -28.78 4.17 -7.49
C ASP A 61 -28.90 3.03 -8.53
N THR A 62 -27.94 2.94 -9.44
CA THR A 62 -27.89 1.93 -10.50
C THR A 62 -27.12 0.71 -10.03
N PHE A 63 -27.55 -0.50 -10.42
CA PHE A 63 -26.84 -1.76 -10.14
C PHE A 63 -26.56 -2.05 -8.65
N ASP A 64 -27.37 -1.50 -7.73
CA ASP A 64 -27.21 -1.67 -6.28
C ASP A 64 -25.84 -1.13 -5.76
N SER A 65 -25.40 -0.01 -6.34
CA SER A 65 -24.21 0.70 -5.94
C SER A 65 -24.53 2.07 -5.36
N ASP A 66 -23.94 2.46 -4.23
CA ASP A 66 -24.09 3.80 -3.66
C ASP A 66 -23.40 4.89 -4.50
N TYR A 67 -22.31 4.52 -5.20
CA TYR A 67 -21.52 5.47 -5.99
C TYR A 67 -21.11 4.92 -7.36
N HIS A 68 -21.06 5.81 -8.35
CA HIS A 68 -20.26 5.67 -9.55
C HIS A 68 -18.89 6.32 -9.32
N VAL A 69 -17.81 5.59 -9.58
CA VAL A 69 -16.43 6.07 -9.37
C VAL A 69 -15.83 6.55 -10.68
N HIS A 70 -15.33 7.77 -10.68
CA HIS A 70 -14.44 8.27 -11.73
C HIS A 70 -13.01 8.25 -11.20
N LEU A 71 -12.18 7.37 -11.76
CA LEU A 71 -10.84 7.08 -11.26
C LEU A 71 -9.81 7.40 -12.34
N THR A 72 -8.78 8.17 -11.99
CA THR A 72 -7.66 8.48 -12.88
C THR A 72 -6.37 8.46 -12.09
N THR A 73 -5.43 7.60 -12.46
CA THR A 73 -4.21 7.31 -11.68
C THR A 73 -3.02 7.08 -12.58
N ALA A 74 -1.84 7.57 -12.20
CA ALA A 74 -0.62 7.45 -13.00
C ALA A 74 0.27 6.26 -12.57
N THR A 75 0.10 5.74 -11.35
CA THR A 75 0.97 4.72 -10.77
C THR A 75 0.21 3.71 -9.93
N GLU A 76 0.81 2.54 -9.71
CA GLU A 76 0.31 1.52 -8.77
C GLU A 76 0.10 2.06 -7.34
N ARG A 77 1.01 2.94 -6.88
CA ARG A 77 0.88 3.58 -5.57
C ARG A 77 -0.33 4.49 -5.51
N SER A 78 -0.50 5.36 -6.51
CA SER A 78 -1.64 6.30 -6.56
C SER A 78 -2.97 5.55 -6.55
N LEU A 79 -3.09 4.47 -7.34
CA LEU A 79 -4.28 3.63 -7.34
C LEU A 79 -4.52 2.99 -5.99
N ARG A 80 -3.49 2.39 -5.39
CA ARG A 80 -3.60 1.77 -4.07
C ARG A 80 -4.05 2.77 -3.00
N GLU A 81 -3.46 3.97 -2.96
CA GLU A 81 -3.80 5.01 -1.99
C GLU A 81 -5.26 5.48 -2.14
N LEU A 82 -5.77 5.63 -3.36
CA LEU A 82 -7.17 5.97 -3.59
C LEU A 82 -8.12 4.83 -3.20
N LEU A 83 -7.79 3.58 -3.53
CA LEU A 83 -8.61 2.43 -3.17
C LEU A 83 -8.68 2.19 -1.66
N ILE A 84 -7.59 2.40 -0.91
CA ILE A 84 -7.65 2.34 0.55
C ILE A 84 -8.38 3.55 1.14
N ALA A 85 -8.39 4.70 0.47
CA ALA A 85 -9.16 5.88 0.89
C ALA A 85 -10.67 5.74 0.64
N PHE A 86 -11.09 4.89 -0.33
CA PHE A 86 -12.51 4.65 -0.63
C PHE A 86 -13.29 4.31 0.65
N PRO A 87 -14.42 4.96 0.95
CA PRO A 87 -15.06 4.81 2.25
C PRO A 87 -15.62 3.40 2.47
N ARG A 88 -15.62 2.96 3.73
CA ARG A 88 -16.25 1.69 4.13
C ARG A 88 -17.76 1.74 4.01
N ARG A 89 -18.39 0.57 3.96
CA ARG A 89 -19.86 0.34 3.90
C ARG A 89 -20.51 0.63 2.57
N TYR A 90 -19.90 1.48 1.76
CA TYR A 90 -20.46 1.86 0.48
C TYR A 90 -20.02 0.90 -0.62
N THR A 91 -20.97 0.52 -1.45
CA THR A 91 -20.71 -0.16 -2.72
C THR A 91 -20.48 0.88 -3.80
N ALA A 92 -19.57 0.60 -4.74
CA ALA A 92 -19.37 1.49 -5.87
C ALA A 92 -19.06 0.73 -7.16
N LEU A 93 -19.39 1.35 -8.29
CA LEU A 93 -19.05 0.91 -9.63
C LEU A 93 -17.75 1.57 -10.06
N PHE A 94 -16.72 0.75 -10.25
CA PHE A 94 -15.42 1.18 -10.76
C PHE A 94 -15.31 0.81 -12.25
N PRO A 95 -15.00 1.76 -13.14
CA PRO A 95 -14.82 1.46 -14.56
C PRO A 95 -13.60 0.57 -14.76
N LEU A 96 -13.74 -0.49 -15.57
CA LEU A 96 -12.65 -1.38 -15.94
C LEU A 96 -12.10 -1.01 -17.32
N SER A 97 -11.40 0.12 -17.37
CA SER A 97 -10.74 0.59 -18.61
C SER A 97 -9.49 -0.20 -18.94
N GLU A 98 -8.73 -0.61 -17.93
CA GLU A 98 -7.45 -1.30 -18.10
C GLU A 98 -7.33 -2.51 -17.16
N LYS A 99 -6.77 -3.61 -17.67
CA LYS A 99 -6.67 -4.88 -16.93
C LYS A 99 -5.85 -4.77 -15.64
N TRP A 100 -4.85 -3.90 -15.58
CA TRP A 100 -4.05 -3.73 -14.36
C TRP A 100 -4.85 -3.07 -13.24
N ILE A 101 -5.78 -2.15 -13.57
CA ILE A 101 -6.67 -1.50 -12.61
C ILE A 101 -7.60 -2.54 -11.98
N GLU A 102 -8.19 -3.42 -12.79
CA GLU A 102 -9.05 -4.52 -12.33
C GLU A 102 -8.37 -5.35 -11.25
N ASN A 103 -7.14 -5.82 -11.52
CA ASN A 103 -6.38 -6.64 -10.58
C ASN A 103 -6.16 -5.92 -9.23
N ARG A 104 -5.91 -4.61 -9.25
CA ARG A 104 -5.64 -3.82 -8.05
C ARG A 104 -6.89 -3.42 -7.29
N ILE A 105 -8.01 -3.23 -7.99
CA ILE A 105 -9.32 -3.09 -7.35
C ILE A 105 -9.61 -4.33 -6.50
N GLN A 106 -9.40 -5.52 -7.06
CA GLN A 106 -9.66 -6.79 -6.37
C GLN A 106 -8.74 -7.03 -5.17
N ASP A 107 -7.58 -6.37 -5.08
CA ASP A 107 -6.69 -6.44 -3.93
C ASP A 107 -7.27 -5.75 -2.68
N VAL A 108 -8.11 -4.72 -2.88
CA VAL A 108 -8.65 -3.88 -1.79
C VAL A 108 -10.16 -4.04 -1.63
N LEU A 109 -10.88 -4.35 -2.71
CA LEU A 109 -12.34 -4.50 -2.77
C LEU A 109 -12.75 -5.95 -3.06
N GLU A 110 -13.90 -6.35 -2.54
CA GLU A 110 -14.59 -7.58 -2.90
C GLU A 110 -15.91 -7.27 -3.60
N GLY A 111 -16.29 -8.11 -4.56
CA GLY A 111 -17.43 -7.83 -5.43
C GLY A 111 -17.37 -8.63 -6.73
N ASP A 112 -18.01 -8.09 -7.76
CA ASP A 112 -18.26 -8.77 -9.03
C ASP A 112 -18.10 -7.85 -10.25
N VAL A 113 -17.74 -8.46 -11.38
CA VAL A 113 -17.65 -7.76 -12.66
C VAL A 113 -19.03 -7.73 -13.31
N LEU A 114 -19.48 -6.54 -13.68
CA LEU A 114 -20.71 -6.27 -14.40
C LEU A 114 -20.40 -5.87 -15.84
N GLN A 115 -21.14 -6.45 -16.78
CA GLN A 115 -21.10 -6.07 -18.19
C GLN A 115 -22.38 -5.29 -18.53
N THR A 116 -22.23 -4.11 -19.10
CA THR A 116 -23.32 -3.20 -19.44
C THR A 116 -23.13 -2.63 -20.84
N ASP A 117 -24.16 -2.02 -21.40
CA ASP A 117 -24.06 -1.31 -22.69
C ASP A 117 -23.06 -0.14 -22.66
N ALA A 118 -22.80 0.42 -21.47
CA ALA A 118 -21.84 1.50 -21.25
C ALA A 118 -20.39 1.01 -21.01
N GLY A 119 -20.17 -0.31 -20.91
CA GLY A 119 -18.86 -0.91 -20.68
C GLY A 119 -18.83 -1.90 -19.51
N SER A 120 -17.60 -2.34 -19.17
CA SER A 120 -17.32 -3.24 -18.06
C SER A 120 -17.04 -2.45 -16.77
N PHE A 121 -17.69 -2.84 -15.68
CA PHE A 121 -17.52 -2.23 -14.37
C PHE A 121 -17.22 -3.31 -13.32
N TYR A 122 -16.45 -2.96 -12.30
CA TYR A 122 -16.34 -3.75 -11.09
C TYR A 122 -17.23 -3.12 -10.02
N ARG A 123 -18.28 -3.83 -9.63
CA ARG A 123 -19.09 -3.45 -8.47
C ARG A 123 -18.40 -3.98 -7.23
N GLY A 124 -17.90 -3.09 -6.37
CA GLY A 124 -17.08 -3.48 -5.24
C GLY A 124 -17.43 -2.76 -3.94
N ILE A 125 -17.18 -3.44 -2.82
CA ILE A 125 -17.13 -2.87 -1.48
C ILE A 125 -15.75 -3.14 -0.88
N LYS A 126 -15.24 -2.24 -0.01
CA LYS A 126 -13.94 -2.45 0.64
C LYS A 126 -13.91 -3.78 1.40
N ARG A 127 -12.87 -4.60 1.15
CA ARG A 127 -12.66 -5.89 1.82
C ARG A 127 -12.70 -5.73 3.33
N GLY A 128 -13.44 -6.63 3.96
CA GLY A 128 -13.66 -6.59 5.40
C GLY A 128 -14.71 -5.58 5.85
N SER A 129 -15.37 -4.89 4.92
CA SER A 129 -16.71 -4.36 5.18
C SER A 129 -17.70 -5.52 5.23
N SER A 130 -18.76 -5.35 6.00
CA SER A 130 -19.88 -6.30 6.04
C SER A 130 -21.16 -5.49 6.03
N THR A 131 -22.28 -6.09 5.63
CA THR A 131 -23.59 -5.44 5.70
C THR A 131 -23.93 -5.03 7.13
N ARG A 132 -23.47 -5.81 8.12
CA ARG A 132 -23.61 -5.51 9.55
C ARG A 132 -22.36 -5.96 10.32
N ALA A 133 -21.66 -5.01 10.94
CA ALA A 133 -20.55 -5.33 11.83
C ALA A 133 -21.03 -6.13 13.05
N GLU A 134 -20.26 -7.16 13.41
CA GLU A 134 -20.47 -7.90 14.64
C GLU A 134 -19.70 -7.24 15.78
N GLN A 135 -20.39 -7.01 16.90
CA GLN A 135 -19.79 -6.49 18.13
C GLN A 135 -20.21 -7.35 19.31
N ARG A 136 -19.27 -8.08 19.92
CA ARG A 136 -19.54 -8.91 21.11
C ARG A 136 -18.29 -9.21 21.93
N THR A 137 -18.52 -9.65 23.17
CA THR A 137 -17.47 -10.18 24.04
C THR A 137 -17.20 -11.65 23.72
N VAL A 138 -15.92 -12.02 23.63
CA VAL A 138 -15.44 -13.37 23.36
C VAL A 138 -14.56 -13.85 24.52
N SER A 139 -15.09 -14.81 25.29
CA SER A 139 -14.43 -15.35 26.49
C SER A 139 -13.76 -16.71 26.27
N LYS A 140 -14.10 -17.42 25.19
CA LYS A 140 -13.64 -18.80 24.92
C LYS A 140 -12.51 -18.82 23.88
N ARG A 141 -11.40 -19.51 24.20
CA ARG A 141 -10.26 -19.71 23.27
C ARG A 141 -10.60 -20.49 21.98
N LYS A 142 -11.69 -21.25 22.00
CA LYS A 142 -12.21 -22.06 20.88
C LYS A 142 -13.20 -21.30 19.99
N ASP A 143 -13.50 -20.03 20.30
CA ASP A 143 -14.36 -19.21 19.45
C ASP A 143 -13.79 -19.14 18.01
N ALA A 144 -14.67 -19.07 17.01
CA ALA A 144 -14.29 -19.09 15.61
C ALA A 144 -13.33 -17.94 15.26
N ILE A 145 -13.58 -16.74 15.79
CA ILE A 145 -12.73 -15.56 15.53
C ILE A 145 -11.35 -15.74 16.15
N VAL A 146 -11.28 -16.21 17.39
CA VAL A 146 -10.01 -16.49 18.07
C VAL A 146 -9.22 -17.56 17.32
N SER A 147 -9.91 -18.60 16.86
CA SER A 147 -9.32 -19.70 16.10
C SER A 147 -8.79 -19.22 14.74
N HIS A 148 -9.51 -18.34 14.05
CA HIS A 148 -9.08 -17.70 12.80
C HIS A 148 -7.83 -16.86 13.01
N ILE A 149 -7.84 -15.93 13.96
CA ILE A 149 -6.69 -15.04 14.24
C ILE A 149 -5.45 -15.86 14.65
N ARG A 150 -5.63 -16.96 15.39
CA ARG A 150 -4.52 -17.87 15.72
C ARG A 150 -3.84 -18.47 14.48
N LYS A 151 -4.58 -18.79 13.42
CA LYS A 151 -4.00 -19.30 12.16
C LYS A 151 -3.08 -18.27 11.52
N LEU A 152 -3.44 -16.99 11.61
CA LEU A 152 -2.66 -15.86 11.11
C LEU A 152 -1.36 -15.60 11.90
N ALA A 153 -1.09 -16.32 13.00
CA ALA A 153 0.20 -16.23 13.68
C ALA A 153 1.36 -16.76 12.83
N SER A 154 1.09 -17.74 11.95
CA SER A 154 2.07 -18.33 11.04
C SER A 154 2.09 -17.64 9.67
N LEU A 155 3.24 -17.61 9.00
CA LEU A 155 3.31 -17.07 7.63
C LEU A 155 2.43 -17.86 6.65
N LYS A 156 2.37 -19.19 6.77
CA LYS A 156 1.49 -20.04 5.97
C LYS A 156 0.03 -19.61 6.11
N GLY A 157 -0.45 -19.45 7.34
CA GLY A 157 -1.84 -19.04 7.59
C GLY A 157 -2.14 -17.63 7.10
N LYS A 158 -1.15 -16.71 7.13
CA LYS A 158 -1.31 -15.36 6.56
C LYS A 158 -1.57 -15.40 5.05
N PHE A 159 -0.81 -16.21 4.32
CA PHE A 159 -1.00 -16.38 2.87
C PHE A 159 -2.28 -17.14 2.54
N GLU A 160 -2.57 -18.23 3.25
CA GLU A 160 -3.77 -19.05 3.06
C GLU A 160 -5.07 -18.26 3.24
N HIS A 161 -5.08 -17.33 4.20
CA HIS A 161 -6.26 -16.50 4.48
C HIS A 161 -6.17 -15.09 3.87
N SER A 162 -5.12 -14.79 3.10
CA SER A 162 -4.85 -13.47 2.53
C SER A 162 -5.02 -12.34 3.56
N GLN A 163 -4.45 -12.53 4.76
CA GLN A 163 -4.54 -11.59 5.87
C GLN A 163 -3.26 -11.57 6.70
N PHE A 164 -2.91 -10.42 7.26
CA PHE A 164 -1.86 -10.30 8.26
C PHE A 164 -2.37 -9.62 9.52
N ILE A 165 -1.62 -9.77 10.61
CA ILE A 165 -1.95 -9.21 11.91
C ILE A 165 -1.11 -7.95 12.15
N ILE A 166 -1.77 -6.87 12.58
CA ILE A 166 -1.13 -5.71 13.21
C ILE A 166 -1.47 -5.69 14.70
N GLU A 167 -0.50 -5.30 15.53
CA GLU A 167 -0.60 -5.36 16.99
C GLU A 167 -0.24 -4.01 17.61
N GLY A 168 -1.01 -3.62 18.62
CA GLY A 168 -0.78 -2.44 19.43
C GLY A 168 -1.55 -1.20 18.95
N PRO A 169 -1.86 -0.27 19.87
CA PRO A 169 -2.74 0.87 19.58
C PRO A 169 -2.30 1.72 18.38
N LEU A 170 -1.05 2.19 18.38
CA LEU A 170 -0.51 3.07 17.34
C LEU A 170 -0.68 2.52 15.91
N ILE A 171 -0.38 1.24 15.68
CA ILE A 171 -0.43 0.65 14.34
C ILE A 171 -1.88 0.39 13.92
N VAL A 172 -2.72 -0.01 14.87
CA VAL A 172 -4.15 -0.25 14.61
C VAL A 172 -4.88 1.08 14.33
N GLU A 173 -4.62 2.11 15.12
CA GLU A 173 -5.15 3.46 14.91
C GLU A 173 -4.78 3.97 13.52
N ARG A 174 -3.48 3.91 13.17
CA ARG A 174 -3.01 4.31 11.85
C ARG A 174 -3.65 3.49 10.72
N ALA A 175 -3.86 2.19 10.92
CA ALA A 175 -4.53 1.35 9.91
C ALA A 175 -6.00 1.73 9.69
N VAL A 176 -6.70 2.13 10.75
CA VAL A 176 -8.08 2.67 10.64
C VAL A 176 -8.04 4.04 9.97
N GLU A 177 -7.09 4.90 10.34
CA GLU A 177 -6.88 6.23 9.74
C GLU A 177 -6.59 6.19 8.24
N ASP A 178 -5.64 5.34 7.83
CA ASP A 178 -5.24 5.13 6.44
C ASP A 178 -6.32 4.36 5.64
N GLY A 179 -7.41 3.92 6.28
CA GLY A 179 -8.52 3.24 5.62
C GLY A 179 -8.19 1.83 5.14
N LEU A 180 -7.21 1.15 5.75
CA LEU A 180 -6.80 -0.18 5.32
C LEU A 180 -7.98 -1.19 5.33
N PRO A 181 -7.93 -2.25 4.51
CA PRO A 181 -8.96 -3.28 4.44
C PRO A 181 -8.92 -4.22 5.67
N ILE A 182 -9.11 -3.66 6.86
CA ILE A 182 -9.28 -4.34 8.14
C ILE A 182 -10.52 -5.24 8.08
N LYS A 183 -10.36 -6.52 8.43
CA LYS A 183 -11.46 -7.48 8.56
C LYS A 183 -12.07 -7.45 9.96
N THR A 184 -11.22 -7.41 10.99
CA THR A 184 -11.64 -7.60 12.38
C THR A 184 -10.69 -6.90 13.36
N LEU A 185 -11.25 -6.32 14.42
CA LEU A 185 -10.54 -5.81 15.60
C LEU A 185 -10.77 -6.71 16.83
N LEU A 186 -9.73 -6.99 17.59
CA LEU A 186 -9.81 -7.65 18.91
C LEU A 186 -9.17 -6.74 19.94
N TYR A 187 -9.83 -6.49 21.05
CA TYR A 187 -9.33 -5.56 22.09
C TYR A 187 -9.62 -6.07 23.50
N THR A 188 -8.81 -5.64 24.47
CA THR A 188 -8.97 -6.02 25.88
C THR A 188 -9.82 -5.01 26.65
N PRO A 189 -10.41 -5.38 27.81
CA PRO A 189 -11.10 -4.43 28.70
C PRO A 189 -10.22 -3.24 29.11
N GLY A 190 -8.91 -3.46 29.29
CA GLY A 190 -7.96 -2.39 29.61
C GLY A 190 -7.86 -1.35 28.50
N PHE A 191 -8.00 -1.75 27.23
CA PHE A 191 -7.97 -0.81 26.10
C PHE A 191 -9.18 0.13 26.09
N VAL A 192 -10.40 -0.40 26.21
CA VAL A 192 -11.62 0.42 26.19
C VAL A 192 -11.76 1.34 27.41
N ALA A 193 -10.99 1.09 28.48
CA ALA A 193 -10.92 1.97 29.63
C ALA A 193 -10.15 3.28 29.34
N THR A 194 -9.26 3.31 28.33
CA THR A 194 -8.49 4.50 27.97
C THR A 194 -9.27 5.45 27.06
N LEU A 195 -8.87 6.72 27.02
CA LEU A 195 -9.45 7.70 26.08
C LEU A 195 -9.19 7.30 24.62
N GLU A 196 -7.94 6.93 24.32
CA GLU A 196 -7.51 6.42 23.01
C GLU A 196 -8.38 5.25 22.54
N GLY A 197 -8.60 4.26 23.41
CA GLY A 197 -9.41 3.10 23.06
C GLY A 197 -10.88 3.43 22.81
N LYS A 198 -11.46 4.36 23.57
CA LYS A 198 -12.83 4.84 23.33
C LYS A 198 -12.95 5.55 21.98
N THR A 199 -12.01 6.44 21.68
CA THR A 199 -11.98 7.19 20.41
C THR A 199 -11.87 6.24 19.22
N LEU A 200 -10.90 5.31 19.27
CA LEU A 200 -10.68 4.36 18.19
C LEU A 200 -11.87 3.41 17.97
N LEU A 201 -12.48 2.89 19.05
CA LEU A 201 -13.64 2.00 18.94
C LEU A 201 -14.91 2.73 18.48
N THR A 202 -15.06 4.01 18.85
CA THR A 202 -16.14 4.85 18.31
C THR A 202 -15.99 5.02 16.81
N ARG A 203 -14.78 5.35 16.34
CA ARG A 203 -14.48 5.43 14.91
C ARG A 203 -14.71 4.10 14.20
N ALA A 204 -14.23 3.00 14.77
CA ALA A 204 -14.45 1.67 14.23
C ALA A 204 -15.94 1.33 14.08
N THR A 205 -16.77 1.76 15.04
CA THR A 205 -18.22 1.60 14.97
C THR A 205 -18.85 2.45 13.85
N VAL A 206 -18.44 3.71 13.72
CA VAL A 206 -18.87 4.59 12.62
C VAL A 206 -18.51 3.99 11.25
N GLU A 207 -17.31 3.40 11.14
CA GLU A 207 -16.82 2.72 9.94
C GLU A 207 -17.40 1.30 9.74
N ASN A 208 -18.28 0.83 10.63
CA ASN A 208 -18.89 -0.51 10.62
C ASN A 208 -17.83 -1.63 10.56
N LEU A 209 -16.81 -1.52 11.40
CA LEU A 209 -15.80 -2.54 11.62
C LEU A 209 -16.28 -3.55 12.67
N SER A 210 -16.12 -4.84 12.36
CA SER A 210 -16.38 -5.90 13.33
C SER A 210 -15.33 -5.86 14.43
N SER A 211 -15.77 -5.77 15.69
CA SER A 211 -14.88 -5.59 16.84
C SER A 211 -15.29 -6.50 18.00
N TYR A 212 -14.31 -7.16 18.61
CA TYR A 212 -14.54 -8.19 19.62
C TYR A 212 -13.73 -7.92 20.88
N GLN A 213 -14.42 -7.77 22.01
CA GLN A 213 -13.74 -7.65 23.29
C GLN A 213 -13.30 -9.03 23.78
N VAL A 214 -12.02 -9.21 24.08
CA VAL A 214 -11.44 -10.45 24.61
C VAL A 214 -10.73 -10.21 25.93
N ASN A 215 -10.70 -11.20 26.82
CA ASN A 215 -9.85 -11.11 28.02
C ASN A 215 -8.37 -11.33 27.68
N ASP A 216 -7.46 -10.93 28.58
CA ASP A 216 -6.01 -11.03 28.37
C ASP A 216 -5.55 -12.48 28.14
N GLY A 217 -6.23 -13.46 28.74
CA GLY A 217 -5.93 -14.88 28.56
C GLY A 217 -6.29 -15.44 27.18
N VAL A 218 -7.28 -14.85 26.51
CA VAL A 218 -7.62 -15.13 25.11
C VAL A 218 -6.67 -14.37 24.18
N MET A 219 -6.42 -13.09 24.45
CA MET A 219 -5.48 -12.26 23.68
C MET A 219 -4.07 -12.86 23.68
N GLY A 220 -3.57 -13.28 24.85
CA GLY A 220 -2.28 -13.94 24.98
C GLY A 220 -2.18 -15.31 24.29
N SER A 221 -3.32 -15.91 23.90
CA SER A 221 -3.37 -17.19 23.16
C SER A 221 -3.31 -17.04 21.63
N ILE A 222 -3.40 -15.83 21.11
CA ILE A 222 -3.38 -15.52 19.67
C ILE A 222 -2.15 -14.73 19.23
N THR A 223 -1.35 -14.23 20.18
CA THR A 223 -0.10 -13.50 19.90
C THR A 223 1.08 -14.03 20.70
N THR A 224 2.26 -13.94 20.09
CA THR A 224 3.55 -14.22 20.74
C THR A 224 4.21 -12.97 21.34
N THR A 225 3.61 -11.79 21.17
CA THR A 225 4.17 -10.52 21.66
C THR A 225 3.96 -10.37 23.16
N ARG A 226 5.00 -9.87 23.84
CA ARG A 226 5.02 -9.61 25.28
C ARG A 226 5.57 -8.20 25.54
N PRO A 227 4.96 -7.38 26.43
CA PRO A 227 3.67 -7.61 27.10
C PRO A 227 2.51 -7.85 26.11
N VAL A 228 1.43 -8.49 26.57
CA VAL A 228 0.29 -8.83 25.70
C VAL A 228 -0.30 -7.55 25.13
N PRO A 229 -0.45 -7.41 23.80
CA PRO A 229 -1.01 -6.21 23.20
C PRO A 229 -2.47 -6.02 23.61
N SER A 230 -2.86 -4.78 23.87
CA SER A 230 -4.22 -4.43 24.28
C SER A 230 -5.21 -4.43 23.12
N ILE A 231 -4.72 -4.35 21.88
CA ILE A 231 -5.51 -4.41 20.65
C ILE A 231 -4.72 -5.07 19.51
N ILE A 232 -5.44 -5.81 18.68
CA ILE A 232 -4.96 -6.47 17.46
C ILE A 232 -5.99 -6.25 16.35
N ALA A 233 -5.52 -6.12 15.11
CA ALA A 233 -6.38 -6.15 13.93
C ALA A 233 -5.87 -7.14 12.88
N SER A 234 -6.78 -7.80 12.18
CA SER A 234 -6.47 -8.54 10.95
C SER A 234 -6.77 -7.67 9.72
N VAL A 235 -5.79 -7.50 8.85
CA VAL A 235 -5.88 -6.69 7.63
C VAL A 235 -5.75 -7.59 6.42
N HIS A 236 -6.57 -7.38 5.40
CA HIS A 236 -6.42 -8.08 4.12
C HIS A 236 -5.07 -7.79 3.49
N LEU A 237 -4.51 -8.82 2.90
CA LEU A 237 -3.19 -8.84 2.29
C LEU A 237 -3.30 -8.90 0.77
N SER A 238 -2.52 -8.07 0.08
CA SER A 238 -2.13 -8.28 -1.32
C SER A 238 -0.61 -8.36 -1.39
N TYR A 239 -0.11 -9.41 -2.05
CA TYR A 239 1.32 -9.62 -2.27
C TYR A 239 1.56 -10.41 -3.57
N PRO A 240 1.26 -9.80 -4.73
CA PRO A 240 1.33 -10.47 -6.02
C PRO A 240 2.79 -10.70 -6.44
N LYS A 241 2.98 -11.62 -7.39
CA LYS A 241 4.26 -11.77 -8.09
C LYS A 241 4.50 -10.55 -8.98
N PHE A 242 5.74 -10.09 -9.04
CA PHE A 242 6.15 -8.97 -9.87
C PHE A 242 6.14 -9.29 -11.37
N LEU A 243 6.43 -10.54 -11.72
CA LEU A 243 6.28 -11.05 -13.07
C LEU A 243 5.01 -11.90 -13.17
N SER A 244 4.27 -11.71 -14.26
CA SER A 244 3.15 -12.57 -14.62
C SER A 244 3.65 -13.97 -15.00
N ALA A 245 2.72 -14.91 -15.18
CA ALA A 245 3.05 -16.25 -15.70
C ALA A 245 3.69 -16.21 -17.10
N SER A 246 3.44 -15.15 -17.88
CA SER A 246 4.05 -14.93 -19.20
C SER A 246 5.42 -14.24 -19.14
N GLY A 247 5.92 -13.92 -17.94
CA GLY A 247 7.18 -13.19 -17.73
C GLY A 247 7.09 -11.68 -17.96
N SER A 248 5.89 -11.14 -18.18
CA SER A 248 5.66 -9.69 -18.34
C SER A 248 5.58 -9.01 -16.98
N LEU A 249 5.90 -7.72 -16.92
CA LEU A 249 5.75 -6.92 -15.70
C LEU A 249 4.28 -6.90 -15.24
N ASN A 250 4.05 -7.29 -13.99
CA ASN A 250 2.80 -7.09 -13.26
C ASN A 250 2.93 -5.84 -12.37
N PHE A 251 3.36 -4.74 -12.96
CA PHE A 251 3.56 -3.46 -12.28
C PHE A 251 3.30 -2.34 -13.27
N HIS A 252 2.27 -1.54 -13.00
CA HIS A 252 2.00 -0.34 -13.80
C HIS A 252 2.81 0.85 -13.28
N PHE A 253 3.42 1.61 -14.19
CA PHE A 253 4.30 2.71 -13.84
C PHE A 253 4.19 3.89 -14.80
N SER A 254 4.59 5.05 -14.31
CA SER A 254 4.77 6.27 -15.10
C SER A 254 6.26 6.54 -15.35
N PRO A 255 6.62 7.42 -16.30
CA PRO A 255 8.00 7.71 -16.64
C PRO A 255 8.88 8.22 -15.50
N ARG A 256 8.31 8.68 -14.37
CA ARG A 256 9.06 9.18 -13.21
C ARG A 256 9.04 8.24 -12.00
N CYS A 257 8.59 7.01 -12.15
CA CYS A 257 8.52 6.09 -11.03
C CYS A 257 9.90 5.76 -10.44
N ILE A 258 9.92 5.64 -9.12
CA ILE A 258 11.03 5.05 -8.36
C ILE A 258 10.56 3.71 -7.83
N LEU A 259 11.37 2.66 -8.04
CA LEU A 259 11.13 1.34 -7.49
C LEU A 259 12.26 0.97 -6.53
N LEU A 260 11.93 0.47 -5.34
CA LEU A 260 12.91 -0.15 -4.46
C LEU A 260 12.90 -1.66 -4.69
N ILE A 261 14.07 -2.25 -4.91
CA ILE A 261 14.26 -3.70 -4.94
C ILE A 261 15.09 -4.08 -3.71
N ALA A 262 14.47 -4.77 -2.76
CA ALA A 262 15.14 -5.27 -1.55
C ALA A 262 15.52 -6.74 -1.76
N GLU A 263 16.79 -6.97 -2.09
CA GLU A 263 17.34 -8.29 -2.34
C GLU A 263 17.87 -8.89 -1.02
N ASN A 264 17.21 -9.96 -0.58
CA ASN A 264 17.67 -10.86 0.47
C ASN A 264 17.98 -10.17 1.82
N ILE A 265 17.29 -9.07 2.14
CA ILE A 265 17.38 -8.45 3.49
C ILE A 265 16.91 -9.49 4.52
N GLY A 266 17.84 -9.96 5.36
CA GLY A 266 17.59 -11.09 6.24
C GLY A 266 16.94 -10.71 7.56
N ASN A 267 17.20 -9.50 8.07
CA ASN A 267 16.64 -9.06 9.33
C ASN A 267 15.27 -8.38 9.12
N PRO A 268 14.19 -8.84 9.79
CA PRO A 268 12.87 -8.27 9.62
C PRO A 268 12.74 -6.83 10.14
N ASP A 269 13.47 -6.44 11.18
CA ASP A 269 13.47 -5.06 11.67
C ASP A 269 14.12 -4.12 10.65
N ASN A 270 15.23 -4.54 10.02
CA ASN A 270 15.85 -3.80 8.92
C ASN A 270 14.94 -3.69 7.71
N LEU A 271 14.30 -4.78 7.29
CA LEU A 271 13.33 -4.74 6.19
C LEU A 271 12.19 -3.76 6.52
N GLY A 272 11.67 -3.79 7.75
CA GLY A 272 10.61 -2.87 8.16
C GLY A 272 11.06 -1.40 8.12
N MET A 273 12.28 -1.11 8.58
CA MET A 273 12.85 0.24 8.45
C MET A 273 13.02 0.66 6.99
N THR A 274 13.51 -0.23 6.14
CA THR A 274 13.65 0.01 4.70
C THR A 274 12.30 0.31 4.03
N LEU A 275 11.25 -0.47 4.33
CA LEU A 275 9.89 -0.23 3.82
C LEU A 275 9.33 1.11 4.31
N ARG A 276 9.54 1.44 5.59
CA ARG A 276 9.13 2.74 6.14
C ARG A 276 9.79 3.90 5.41
N THR A 277 11.08 3.76 5.13
CA THR A 277 11.85 4.76 4.38
C THR A 277 11.36 4.88 2.94
N ALA A 278 11.03 3.77 2.28
CA ALA A 278 10.47 3.78 0.92
C ALA A 278 9.10 4.46 0.85
N ASP A 279 8.22 4.21 1.81
CA ASP A 279 6.92 4.88 1.92
C ASP A 279 7.11 6.39 2.06
N ALA A 280 7.99 6.81 2.98
CA ALA A 280 8.29 8.20 3.26
C ALA A 280 9.01 8.94 2.11
N ALA A 281 9.75 8.21 1.26
CA ALA A 281 10.45 8.76 0.10
C ALA A 281 9.60 8.74 -1.19
N GLY A 282 8.29 8.47 -1.11
CA GLY A 282 7.42 8.56 -2.29
C GLY A 282 7.63 7.45 -3.34
N VAL A 283 8.28 6.34 -2.97
CA VAL A 283 8.55 5.21 -3.89
C VAL A 283 7.23 4.63 -4.43
N SER A 284 7.18 4.32 -5.73
CA SER A 284 5.97 3.85 -6.43
C SER A 284 5.62 2.38 -6.16
N GLY A 285 6.58 1.60 -5.67
CA GLY A 285 6.39 0.20 -5.27
C GLY A 285 7.66 -0.41 -4.70
N VAL A 286 7.54 -1.54 -4.02
CA VAL A 286 8.68 -2.29 -3.51
C VAL A 286 8.63 -3.72 -4.01
N LEU A 287 9.74 -4.16 -4.59
CA LEU A 287 9.98 -5.54 -4.97
C LEU A 287 10.86 -6.22 -3.92
N LEU A 288 10.42 -7.38 -3.43
CA LEU A 288 11.12 -8.16 -2.43
C LEU A 288 11.50 -9.52 -2.99
N SER A 289 12.73 -9.97 -2.74
CA SER A 289 13.13 -11.33 -3.07
C SER A 289 12.41 -12.37 -2.21
N SER A 290 12.35 -13.62 -2.68
CA SER A 290 11.74 -14.71 -1.91
C SER A 290 12.57 -15.24 -0.75
N GLU A 291 13.89 -15.04 -0.76
CA GLU A 291 14.82 -15.64 0.21
C GLU A 291 15.13 -14.75 1.43
N GLY A 292 14.57 -13.53 1.47
CA GLY A 292 14.71 -12.58 2.58
C GLY A 292 13.68 -12.75 3.71
N ALA A 293 13.73 -11.83 4.67
CA ALA A 293 12.69 -11.71 5.69
C ALA A 293 11.32 -11.45 5.05
N SER A 294 10.27 -12.11 5.57
CA SER A 294 8.92 -11.81 5.11
C SER A 294 8.50 -10.40 5.56
N PRO A 295 7.90 -9.58 4.67
CA PRO A 295 7.33 -8.28 5.08
C PRO A 295 6.22 -8.46 6.12
N PHE A 296 5.57 -9.63 6.16
CA PHE A 296 4.51 -9.93 7.13
C PHE A 296 5.03 -10.54 8.43
N HIS A 297 6.35 -10.57 8.66
CA HIS A 297 6.90 -10.91 9.95
C HIS A 297 6.54 -9.83 10.99
N LYS A 298 6.23 -10.22 12.23
CA LYS A 298 5.74 -9.28 13.27
C LYS A 298 6.69 -8.10 13.52
N ASN A 299 8.00 -8.35 13.50
CA ASN A 299 9.00 -7.29 13.68
C ASN A 299 9.04 -6.33 12.48
N CYS A 300 8.92 -6.85 11.26
CA CYS A 300 8.88 -6.03 10.06
C CYS A 300 7.64 -5.13 10.05
N ILE A 301 6.47 -5.69 10.38
CA ILE A 301 5.22 -4.95 10.54
C ILE A 301 5.38 -3.81 11.54
N ARG A 302 5.92 -4.10 12.72
CA ARG A 302 6.15 -3.10 13.76
C ARG A 302 7.14 -2.01 13.32
N ALA A 303 8.26 -2.40 12.71
CA ALA A 303 9.30 -1.46 12.28
C ALA A 303 8.85 -0.58 11.09
N SER A 304 7.98 -1.12 10.22
CA SER A 304 7.42 -0.40 9.05
C SER A 304 6.48 0.75 9.42
N ARG A 305 5.90 0.71 10.63
CA ARG A 305 4.92 1.70 11.13
C ARG A 305 3.77 2.01 10.16
N GLY A 306 3.24 1.00 9.46
CA GLY A 306 2.07 1.14 8.58
C GLY A 306 2.40 1.14 7.09
N ALA A 307 3.67 1.32 6.71
CA ALA A 307 4.10 1.35 5.31
C ALA A 307 3.67 0.11 4.50
N ILE A 308 3.65 -1.08 5.11
CA ILE A 308 3.22 -2.34 4.46
C ILE A 308 1.77 -2.27 3.95
N GLY A 309 0.90 -1.55 4.64
CA GLY A 309 -0.49 -1.39 4.22
C GLY A 309 -0.65 -0.43 3.06
N ARG A 310 0.24 0.56 2.93
CA ARG A 310 0.15 1.65 1.95
C ARG A 310 0.94 1.40 0.68
N LEU A 311 2.13 0.82 0.79
CA LEU A 311 2.99 0.53 -0.36
C LEU A 311 2.45 -0.64 -1.19
N PRO A 312 2.49 -0.54 -2.53
CA PRO A 312 2.42 -1.72 -3.39
C PRO A 312 3.66 -2.61 -3.15
N LEU A 313 3.44 -3.81 -2.61
CA LEU A 313 4.50 -4.78 -2.35
C LEU A 313 4.39 -5.95 -3.32
N PHE A 314 5.51 -6.33 -3.92
CA PHE A 314 5.60 -7.42 -4.89
C PHE A 314 6.65 -8.45 -4.48
N CYS A 315 6.40 -9.70 -4.82
CA CYS A 315 7.34 -10.81 -4.66
C CYS A 315 8.04 -11.11 -5.98
N ALA A 316 9.38 -11.22 -5.97
CA ALA A 316 10.18 -11.76 -7.07
C ALA A 316 10.96 -12.99 -6.59
N PRO A 317 10.52 -14.20 -6.98
CA PRO A 317 11.33 -15.40 -6.82
C PRO A 317 12.64 -15.34 -7.61
N ASP A 318 12.63 -14.66 -8.76
CA ASP A 318 13.80 -14.41 -9.60
C ASP A 318 14.00 -12.89 -9.76
N ILE A 319 14.94 -12.34 -9.00
CA ILE A 319 15.27 -10.91 -9.05
C ILE A 319 15.99 -10.57 -10.35
N GLY A 320 16.87 -11.44 -10.86
CA GLY A 320 17.59 -11.21 -12.12
C GLY A 320 16.62 -11.10 -13.30
N GLY A 321 15.66 -12.03 -13.40
CA GLY A 321 14.58 -11.97 -14.38
C GLY A 321 13.72 -10.71 -14.25
N ALA A 322 13.38 -10.31 -13.02
CA ALA A 322 12.64 -9.06 -12.78
C ALA A 322 13.42 -7.81 -13.24
N ILE A 323 14.72 -7.75 -12.94
CA ILE A 323 15.61 -6.67 -13.40
C ILE A 323 15.69 -6.63 -14.93
N ASN A 324 15.81 -7.78 -15.57
CA ASN A 324 15.85 -7.85 -17.03
C ASN A 324 14.53 -7.38 -17.66
N ALA A 325 13.39 -7.76 -17.10
CA ALA A 325 12.08 -7.29 -17.58
C ALA A 325 11.91 -5.76 -17.40
N LEU A 326 12.42 -5.21 -16.29
CA LEU A 326 12.47 -3.75 -16.06
C LEU A 326 13.32 -3.05 -17.12
N LYS A 327 14.52 -3.57 -17.40
CA LYS A 327 15.44 -3.00 -18.41
C LYS A 327 14.82 -3.01 -19.82
N VAL A 328 14.18 -4.12 -20.21
CA VAL A 328 13.44 -4.21 -21.48
C VAL A 328 12.32 -3.17 -21.55
N SER A 329 11.74 -2.82 -20.40
CA SER A 329 10.68 -1.81 -20.28
C SER A 329 11.22 -0.38 -20.09
N GLY A 330 12.52 -0.15 -20.31
CA GLY A 330 13.15 1.17 -20.31
C GLY A 330 13.58 1.71 -18.95
N TRP A 331 13.64 0.87 -17.91
CA TRP A 331 14.10 1.29 -16.59
C TRP A 331 15.63 1.32 -16.49
N GLN A 332 16.16 2.35 -15.81
CA GLN A 332 17.49 2.28 -15.22
C GLN A 332 17.42 1.44 -13.93
N VAL A 333 18.33 0.48 -13.74
CA VAL A 333 18.38 -0.37 -12.54
C VAL A 333 19.74 -0.23 -11.88
N LEU A 334 19.77 0.46 -10.77
CA LEU A 334 20.97 0.77 -9.99
C LEU A 334 21.21 -0.31 -8.94
N GLY A 335 22.42 -0.84 -8.84
CA GLY A 335 22.84 -1.68 -7.72
C GLY A 335 23.65 -0.88 -6.70
N ALA A 336 23.18 -0.81 -5.45
CA ALA A 336 23.93 -0.19 -4.37
C ALA A 336 25.01 -1.13 -3.82
N THR A 337 26.28 -0.79 -3.98
CA THR A 337 27.39 -1.56 -3.41
C THR A 337 28.59 -0.69 -3.09
N ALA A 338 29.28 -0.97 -1.98
CA ALA A 338 30.45 -0.20 -1.54
C ALA A 338 31.62 -0.25 -2.54
N SER A 339 31.70 -1.30 -3.36
CA SER A 339 32.76 -1.50 -4.37
C SER A 339 32.47 -0.82 -5.72
N ALA A 340 31.31 -0.15 -5.86
CA ALA A 340 30.96 0.56 -7.08
C ALA A 340 31.98 1.68 -7.38
N LYS A 341 32.25 1.93 -8.67
CA LYS A 341 33.14 3.01 -9.10
C LYS A 341 32.46 4.38 -8.97
N ASN A 342 31.17 4.44 -9.34
CA ASN A 342 30.41 5.68 -9.43
C ASN A 342 29.84 6.05 -8.05
N GLN A 343 29.98 7.32 -7.68
CA GLN A 343 29.44 7.83 -6.42
C GLN A 343 28.02 8.31 -6.62
N LEU A 344 27.17 8.07 -5.62
CA LEU A 344 25.76 8.44 -5.63
C LEU A 344 25.53 9.90 -6.05
N TYR A 345 26.27 10.85 -5.48
CA TYR A 345 26.07 12.28 -5.72
C TYR A 345 26.78 12.82 -6.98
N GLU A 346 27.56 11.99 -7.65
CA GLU A 346 28.28 12.33 -8.89
C GLU A 346 27.64 11.66 -10.12
N THR A 347 26.56 10.90 -9.90
CA THR A 347 25.88 10.13 -10.94
C THR A 347 24.53 10.77 -11.25
N GLU A 348 24.26 10.98 -12.54
CA GLU A 348 22.95 11.44 -13.03
C GLU A 348 22.05 10.23 -13.30
N PHE A 349 20.87 10.22 -12.70
CA PHE A 349 19.91 9.13 -12.83
C PHE A 349 18.81 9.45 -13.84
N THR A 350 18.50 8.47 -14.68
CA THR A 350 17.50 8.59 -15.74
C THR A 350 16.21 7.87 -15.32
N PRO A 351 15.10 8.61 -15.12
CA PRO A 351 13.84 7.99 -14.75
C PRO A 351 13.21 7.23 -15.95
N PRO A 352 12.44 6.15 -15.71
CA PRO A 352 12.13 5.57 -14.40
C PRO A 352 13.31 4.74 -13.85
N THR A 353 13.50 4.78 -12.52
CA THR A 353 14.70 4.21 -11.87
C THR A 353 14.34 3.23 -10.77
N ALA A 354 14.93 2.05 -10.83
CA ALA A 354 14.91 1.08 -9.75
C ALA A 354 16.25 1.09 -9.01
N ILE A 355 16.22 1.02 -7.68
CA ILE A 355 17.42 0.87 -6.84
C ILE A 355 17.37 -0.45 -6.10
N VAL A 356 18.43 -1.24 -6.24
CA VAL A 356 18.61 -2.53 -5.56
C VAL A 356 19.48 -2.32 -4.32
N VAL A 357 18.96 -2.71 -3.17
CA VAL A 357 19.70 -2.81 -1.91
C VAL A 357 19.78 -4.27 -1.47
N GLY A 358 20.96 -4.70 -1.05
CA GLY A 358 21.25 -6.11 -0.78
C GLY A 358 21.16 -6.52 0.69
N ASN A 359 21.55 -7.76 0.94
CA ASN A 359 21.67 -8.34 2.27
C ASN A 359 22.66 -7.56 3.14
N GLU A 360 22.41 -7.51 4.44
CA GLU A 360 23.20 -6.71 5.38
C GLU A 360 24.67 -7.15 5.51
N ASN A 361 24.95 -8.44 5.31
CA ASN A 361 26.28 -9.01 5.46
C ASN A 361 26.95 -9.25 4.10
N GLN A 362 26.18 -9.77 3.14
CA GLN A 362 26.71 -10.18 1.83
C GLN A 362 26.63 -9.08 0.78
N GLY A 363 25.82 -8.04 1.01
CA GLY A 363 25.49 -7.06 -0.01
C GLY A 363 24.68 -7.69 -1.13
N LEU A 364 24.88 -7.19 -2.36
CA LEU A 364 24.24 -7.72 -3.56
C LEU A 364 24.91 -9.01 -4.02
N SER A 365 24.13 -10.02 -4.42
CA SER A 365 24.67 -11.21 -5.09
C SER A 365 25.42 -10.87 -6.38
N ALA A 366 26.30 -11.77 -6.84
CA ALA A 366 27.04 -11.56 -8.09
C ALA A 366 26.08 -11.41 -9.29
N ASP A 367 25.13 -12.33 -9.41
CA ASP A 367 24.16 -12.37 -10.50
C ASP A 367 23.32 -11.09 -10.56
N VAL A 368 22.85 -10.60 -9.41
CA VAL A 368 22.07 -9.34 -9.34
C VAL A 368 22.94 -8.14 -9.71
N ARG A 369 24.20 -8.08 -9.26
CA ARG A 369 25.13 -7.01 -9.64
C ARG A 369 25.37 -6.96 -11.14
N GLU A 370 25.49 -8.12 -11.80
CA GLU A 370 25.67 -8.21 -13.25
C GLU A 370 24.41 -7.84 -14.03
N CYS A 371 23.23 -8.05 -13.46
CA CYS A 371 21.96 -7.66 -14.09
C CYS A 371 21.71 -6.14 -14.07
N CYS A 372 22.18 -5.43 -13.04
CA CYS A 372 22.02 -3.98 -12.91
C CYS A 372 22.58 -3.23 -14.13
N THR A 373 21.93 -2.12 -14.50
CA THR A 373 22.45 -1.23 -15.55
C THR A 373 23.70 -0.49 -15.09
N GLU A 374 23.76 -0.17 -13.80
CA GLU A 374 24.85 0.60 -13.20
C GLU A 374 24.99 0.26 -11.71
N LEU A 375 26.19 0.40 -11.18
CA LEU A 375 26.47 0.24 -9.75
C LEU A 375 26.86 1.59 -9.15
N VAL A 376 26.32 1.90 -7.98
CA VAL A 376 26.59 3.15 -7.25
C VAL A 376 26.97 2.89 -5.80
N ARG A 377 27.83 3.75 -5.25
CA ARG A 377 28.21 3.74 -3.82
C ARG A 377 27.81 5.03 -3.13
N ILE A 378 27.44 4.91 -1.86
CA ILE A 378 27.37 6.06 -0.96
C ILE A 378 28.81 6.39 -0.53
N PRO A 379 29.30 7.64 -0.67
CA PRO A 379 30.63 7.99 -0.18
C PRO A 379 30.69 7.87 1.35
N MET A 380 31.75 7.25 1.85
CA MET A 380 31.95 6.96 3.28
C MET A 380 33.23 7.61 3.80
N ALA A 381 33.22 8.01 5.07
CA ALA A 381 34.43 8.47 5.75
C ALA A 381 35.47 7.34 5.88
N SER A 382 36.75 7.72 5.94
CA SER A 382 37.87 6.77 6.08
C SER A 382 37.66 5.79 7.24
N GLY A 383 37.84 4.50 6.97
CA GLY A 383 37.70 3.42 7.96
C GLY A 383 36.29 2.84 8.10
N GLN A 384 35.28 3.39 7.40
CA GLN A 384 33.94 2.83 7.36
C GLN A 384 33.67 2.12 6.02
N SER A 385 32.97 0.99 6.07
CA SER A 385 32.74 0.13 4.90
C SER A 385 31.27 0.01 4.49
N SER A 386 30.33 0.34 5.37
CA SER A 386 28.89 0.20 5.09
C SER A 386 28.02 1.04 6.01
N LEU A 387 26.75 1.16 5.62
CA LEU A 387 25.66 1.69 6.45
C LEU A 387 24.65 0.57 6.72
N ASN A 388 23.84 0.72 7.77
CA ASN A 388 22.64 -0.09 7.91
C ASN A 388 21.77 0.03 6.64
N VAL A 389 21.22 -1.09 6.15
CA VAL A 389 20.48 -1.12 4.88
C VAL A 389 19.30 -0.15 4.83
N GLY A 390 18.58 0.06 5.95
CA GLY A 390 17.48 1.02 6.01
C GLY A 390 17.94 2.48 5.93
N VAL A 391 19.14 2.78 6.46
CA VAL A 391 19.78 4.10 6.33
C VAL A 391 20.30 4.31 4.91
N ALA A 392 20.98 3.30 4.35
CA ALA A 392 21.47 3.33 2.98
C ALA A 392 20.31 3.54 1.98
N ALA A 393 19.21 2.79 2.13
CA ALA A 393 18.00 2.98 1.34
C ALA A 393 17.48 4.42 1.44
N GLY A 394 17.51 5.04 2.62
CA GLY A 394 17.11 6.44 2.77
C GLY A 394 17.97 7.39 1.97
N VAL A 395 19.29 7.29 2.10
CA VAL A 395 20.23 8.14 1.35
C VAL A 395 20.03 7.98 -0.16
N LEU A 396 19.88 6.75 -0.64
CA LEU A 396 19.69 6.46 -2.07
C LEU A 396 18.34 6.98 -2.59
N LEU A 397 17.24 6.69 -1.88
CA LEU A 397 15.89 7.03 -2.33
C LEU A 397 15.62 8.54 -2.29
N TYR A 398 16.13 9.25 -1.29
CA TYR A 398 16.00 10.71 -1.24
C TYR A 398 16.86 11.39 -2.31
N GLU A 399 18.00 10.83 -2.71
CA GLU A 399 18.76 11.35 -3.84
C GLU A 399 18.01 11.15 -5.17
N LEU A 400 17.44 9.97 -5.40
CA LEU A 400 16.60 9.72 -6.58
C LEU A 400 15.40 10.68 -6.63
N THR A 401 14.73 10.87 -5.50
CA THR A 401 13.64 11.84 -5.37
C THR A 401 14.11 13.25 -5.74
N ARG A 402 15.25 13.67 -5.19
CA ARG A 402 15.82 15.01 -5.43
C ARG A 402 16.10 15.23 -6.91
N GLN A 403 16.71 14.25 -7.59
CA GLN A 403 17.02 14.37 -9.02
C GLN A 403 15.76 14.33 -9.90
N HIS A 404 14.81 13.45 -9.58
CA HIS A 404 13.59 13.30 -10.39
C HIS A 404 12.57 14.43 -10.19
N ARG A 405 12.78 15.32 -9.21
CA ARG A 405 11.86 16.40 -8.82
C ARG A 405 10.41 15.88 -8.67
N ILE A 406 10.28 14.74 -7.98
CA ILE A 406 9.00 14.06 -7.68
C ILE A 406 8.42 14.60 -6.41
#